data_AF-A0AAV4CV53-F1
#
_entry.id   AF-A0AAV4CV53-F1
#
_cell.length_a   1.000
_cell.length_b   1.000
_cell.length_c   1.000
_cell.angle_alpha   90.00
_cell.angle_beta   90.00
_cell.angle_gamma   90.00
#
_symmetry.space_group_name_H-M   'P 1'
#
loop_
_entity.id
_entity.type
_entity.pdbx_description
1 polymer ?
#
loop_
_entity_poly.entity_id
_entity_poly.type
_entity_poly.pdbx_seq_one_letter_code
_entity_poly.pdbx_strand_id
1 'polypeptide(L)'
;MQCLSADERRRAIGLIEAGVPMANVAKLLNCSRETIYNLQSRARRPVQRTDLRLHHRQTRLLWANNHRVSWTGQQWSQVLLTDESRFVISRYGGRMCVYRCRNERFEDQCVHESSNRGYGQTVVWGGITTDHRTALVHIPAD
;
A
#
# COMPACT_ATOMS: atom_id res chain seq x y z
N MET A 1 -1.50 34.24 -5.48
CA MET A 1 -0.69 33.03 -5.22
C MET A 1 -1.58 31.83 -5.47
N GLN A 2 -1.37 31.08 -6.55
CA GLN A 2 -2.28 30.01 -6.96
C GLN A 2 -1.86 28.71 -6.26
N CYS A 3 -2.78 28.10 -5.52
CA CYS A 3 -2.55 26.80 -4.90
C CYS A 3 -2.49 25.74 -6.00
N LEU A 4 -1.38 24.96 -6.07
CA LEU A 4 -1.29 23.82 -6.99
C LEU A 4 -2.44 22.85 -6.71
N SER A 5 -3.12 22.41 -7.76
CA SER A 5 -4.14 21.36 -7.75
C SER A 5 -3.52 20.00 -7.38
N ALA A 6 -4.35 19.02 -7.02
CA ALA A 6 -3.88 17.67 -6.68
C ALA A 6 -3.12 17.00 -7.84
N ASP A 7 -3.54 17.25 -9.08
CA ASP A 7 -2.91 16.70 -10.29
C ASP A 7 -1.56 17.34 -10.56
N GLU A 8 -1.46 18.67 -10.41
CA GLU A 8 -0.20 19.40 -10.54
C GLU A 8 0.82 18.98 -9.47
N ARG A 9 0.36 18.74 -8.24
CA ARG A 9 1.20 18.20 -7.15
C ARG A 9 1.74 16.81 -7.49
N ARG A 10 0.88 15.91 -7.98
CA ARG A 10 1.29 14.55 -8.40
C ARG A 10 2.30 14.63 -9.56
N ARG A 11 2.03 15.48 -10.55
CA ARG A 11 2.95 15.71 -11.67
C ARG A 11 4.30 16.25 -11.23
N ALA A 12 4.34 17.21 -10.30
CA ALA A 12 5.59 17.78 -9.80
C ALA A 12 6.44 16.73 -9.08
N ILE A 13 5.83 15.93 -8.20
CA ILE A 13 6.53 14.88 -7.46
C ILE A 13 7.07 13.83 -8.43
N GLY A 14 6.27 13.39 -9.40
CA GLY A 14 6.70 12.43 -10.41
C GLY A 14 7.89 12.92 -11.24
N LEU A 15 7.92 14.20 -11.61
CA LEU A 15 9.07 14.79 -12.33
C LEU A 15 10.33 14.84 -11.47
N ILE A 16 10.22 15.19 -10.19
CA ILE A 16 11.38 15.21 -9.27
C ILE A 16 11.92 13.79 -9.08
N GLU A 17 11.05 12.80 -8.91
CA GLU A 17 11.45 11.39 -8.78
C GLU A 17 12.10 10.84 -10.06
N ALA A 18 11.72 11.37 -11.23
CA ALA A 18 12.36 11.09 -12.52
C ALA A 18 13.69 11.84 -12.72
N GLY A 19 14.15 12.61 -11.72
CA GLY A 19 15.42 13.33 -11.76
C GLY A 19 15.35 14.72 -12.43
N VAL A 20 14.15 15.23 -12.72
CA VAL A 20 14.01 16.59 -13.28
C VAL A 20 14.38 17.62 -12.21
N PRO A 21 15.25 18.61 -12.52
CA PRO A 21 15.64 19.63 -11.56
C PRO A 21 14.45 20.43 -11.02
N MET A 22 14.41 20.66 -9.71
CA MET A 22 13.34 21.42 -9.03
C MET A 22 13.05 22.78 -9.66
N ALA A 23 14.09 23.47 -10.15
CA ALA A 23 13.95 24.75 -10.85
C ALA A 23 13.14 24.64 -12.15
N ASN A 24 13.27 23.53 -12.88
CA ASN A 24 12.54 23.28 -14.11
C ASN A 24 11.08 22.90 -13.82
N VAL A 25 10.86 22.12 -12.76
CA VAL A 25 9.50 21.78 -12.28
C VAL A 25 8.75 23.03 -11.81
N ALA A 26 9.40 23.91 -11.05
CA ALA A 26 8.83 25.18 -10.59
C ALA A 26 8.43 26.09 -11.76
N LYS A 27 9.30 26.22 -12.79
CA LYS A 27 8.99 26.94 -14.04
C LYS A 27 7.81 26.33 -14.78
N LEU A 28 7.79 25.00 -14.92
CA LEU A 28 6.73 24.26 -15.63
C LEU A 28 5.36 24.46 -14.98
N LEU A 29 5.30 24.53 -13.66
CA LEU A 29 4.06 24.70 -12.89
C LEU A 29 3.79 26.15 -12.48
N ASN A 30 4.52 27.11 -13.04
CA ASN A 30 4.40 28.54 -12.75
C ASN A 30 4.31 28.87 -11.25
N CYS A 31 5.20 28.27 -10.44
CA CYS A 31 5.23 28.44 -9.00
C CYS A 31 6.66 28.69 -8.49
N SER A 32 6.81 29.05 -7.21
CA SER A 32 8.13 29.29 -6.63
C SER A 32 8.86 27.96 -6.38
N ARG A 33 10.20 28.02 -6.37
CA ARG A 33 11.03 26.88 -5.97
C ARG A 33 10.69 26.39 -4.55
N GLU A 34 10.35 27.32 -3.67
CA GLU A 34 9.93 27.01 -2.30
C GLU A 34 8.62 26.23 -2.25
N THR A 35 7.66 26.52 -3.14
CA THR A 35 6.43 25.72 -3.26
C THR A 35 6.75 24.27 -3.59
N ILE A 36 7.68 24.03 -4.52
CA ILE A 36 8.09 22.66 -4.89
C ILE A 36 8.90 21.99 -3.79
N TYR A 37 9.78 22.72 -3.10
CA TYR A 37 10.52 22.21 -1.94
C TYR A 37 9.59 21.74 -0.82
N ASN A 38 8.61 22.59 -0.47
CA ASN A 38 7.59 22.28 0.55
C ASN A 38 6.67 21.14 0.11
N LEU A 39 6.42 21.02 -1.19
CA LEU A 39 5.66 19.91 -1.75
C LEU A 39 6.42 18.58 -1.58
N GLN A 40 7.71 18.55 -1.92
CA GLN A 40 8.56 17.37 -1.79
C GLN A 40 8.74 16.96 -0.33
N SER A 41 8.98 17.92 0.58
CA SER A 41 9.16 17.63 2.01
C SER A 41 7.93 17.03 2.69
N ARG A 42 6.74 17.20 2.08
CA ARG A 42 5.45 16.66 2.53
C ARG A 42 4.93 15.50 1.68
N ALA A 43 5.65 15.11 0.64
CA ALA A 43 5.34 13.90 -0.13
C ALA A 43 5.55 12.67 0.77
N ARG A 44 4.55 11.79 0.82
CA ARG A 44 4.56 10.56 1.61
C ARG A 44 4.12 9.41 0.74
N ARG A 45 4.55 8.19 1.08
CA ARG A 45 3.98 6.99 0.47
C ARG A 45 2.52 6.83 0.94
N PRO A 46 1.57 6.55 0.03
CA PRO A 46 0.22 6.21 0.42
C PRO A 46 0.24 4.96 1.29
N VAL A 47 -0.74 4.86 2.18
CA VAL A 47 -0.98 3.58 2.85
C VAL A 47 -1.55 2.63 1.80
N GLN A 48 -0.90 1.50 1.60
CA GLN A 48 -1.48 0.42 0.79
C GLN A 48 -2.55 -0.25 1.65
N ARG A 49 -3.78 -0.27 1.14
CA ARG A 49 -4.88 -1.03 1.75
C ARG A 49 -5.40 -2.05 0.74
N THR A 50 -5.91 -3.15 1.26
CA THR A 50 -6.74 -4.06 0.49
C THR A 50 -8.08 -3.37 0.23
N ASP A 51 -8.52 -3.36 -1.03
CA ASP A 51 -9.88 -2.94 -1.37
C ASP A 51 -10.88 -3.89 -0.68
N LEU A 52 -11.56 -3.38 0.35
CA LEU A 52 -12.59 -4.09 1.08
C LEU A 52 -13.90 -3.33 0.94
N ARG A 53 -14.91 -4.01 0.36
CA ARG A 53 -16.30 -3.56 0.34
C ARG A 53 -16.81 -3.27 1.75
N LEU A 54 -17.75 -2.34 1.88
CA LEU A 54 -18.30 -1.91 3.18
C LEU A 54 -18.78 -3.09 4.03
N HIS A 55 -19.51 -4.04 3.45
CA HIS A 55 -19.97 -5.23 4.17
C HIS A 55 -18.81 -6.09 4.69
N HIS A 56 -17.73 -6.29 3.91
CA HIS A 56 -16.54 -6.99 4.38
C HIS A 56 -15.91 -6.29 5.58
N ARG A 57 -15.86 -4.94 5.57
CA ARG A 57 -15.35 -4.16 6.70
C ARG A 57 -16.18 -4.40 7.96
N GLN A 58 -17.51 -4.35 7.84
CA GLN A 58 -18.44 -4.58 8.94
C GLN A 58 -18.33 -6.02 9.48
N THR A 59 -18.33 -7.02 8.61
CA THR A 59 -18.19 -8.44 8.99
C THR A 59 -16.87 -8.70 9.71
N ARG A 60 -15.76 -8.17 9.20
CA ARG A 60 -14.43 -8.32 9.84
C ARG A 60 -14.38 -7.65 11.22
N LEU A 61 -14.98 -6.46 11.35
CA LEU A 61 -15.05 -5.76 12.65
C LEU A 61 -15.89 -6.55 13.65
N LEU A 62 -17.06 -7.03 13.24
CA LEU A 62 -17.93 -7.84 14.09
C LEU A 62 -17.23 -9.12 14.53
N TRP A 63 -16.59 -9.82 13.58
CA TRP A 63 -15.82 -11.02 13.88
C TRP A 63 -14.71 -10.73 14.88
N ALA A 64 -13.93 -9.67 14.66
CA ALA A 64 -12.82 -9.28 15.54
C ALA A 64 -13.30 -8.90 16.94
N ASN A 65 -14.44 -8.21 17.06
CA ASN A 65 -15.03 -7.85 18.36
C ASN A 65 -15.57 -9.09 19.09
N ASN A 66 -16.25 -9.99 18.37
CA ASN A 66 -16.85 -11.19 18.96
C ASN A 66 -15.80 -12.26 19.33
N HIS A 67 -14.70 -12.32 18.58
CA HIS A 67 -13.62 -13.30 18.78
C HIS A 67 -12.37 -12.64 19.35
N ARG A 68 -12.54 -11.50 20.05
CA ARG A 68 -11.47 -10.84 20.79
C ARG A 68 -11.14 -11.64 22.05
N VAL A 69 -10.60 -12.83 21.85
CA VAL A 69 -10.20 -13.73 22.93
C VAL A 69 -8.71 -13.54 23.17
N SER A 70 -8.31 -13.34 24.42
CA SER A 70 -6.90 -13.33 24.83
C SER A 70 -6.37 -14.78 24.88
N TRP A 71 -6.11 -15.35 23.72
CA TRP A 71 -5.52 -16.69 23.62
C TRP A 71 -4.14 -16.69 24.29
N THR A 72 -3.87 -17.70 25.12
CA THR A 72 -2.56 -17.91 25.71
C THR A 72 -1.56 -18.35 24.63
N GLY A 73 -0.26 -18.19 24.89
CA GLY A 73 0.77 -18.64 23.94
C GLY A 73 0.65 -20.14 23.60
N GLN A 74 0.23 -20.96 24.57
CA GLN A 74 -0.01 -22.39 24.37
C GLN A 74 -1.23 -22.66 23.47
N GLN A 75 -2.26 -21.82 23.50
CA GLN A 75 -3.39 -21.95 22.58
C GLN A 75 -2.98 -21.56 21.16
N TRP A 76 -2.16 -20.51 21.01
CA TRP A 76 -1.60 -20.14 19.70
C TRP A 76 -0.70 -21.22 19.11
N SER A 77 0.07 -21.96 19.91
CA SER A 77 0.95 -23.02 19.41
C SER A 77 0.21 -24.22 18.82
N GLN A 78 -1.08 -24.36 19.10
CA GLN A 78 -1.94 -25.39 18.53
C GLN A 78 -2.57 -24.99 17.19
N VAL A 79 -2.39 -23.74 16.72
CA VAL A 79 -2.99 -23.24 15.49
C VAL A 79 -2.08 -23.49 14.29
N LEU A 80 -2.60 -24.18 13.27
CA LEU A 80 -2.02 -24.22 11.94
C LEU A 80 -2.64 -23.12 11.07
N LEU A 81 -1.83 -22.12 10.72
CA LEU A 81 -2.20 -21.11 9.75
C LEU A 81 -1.84 -21.63 8.36
N THR A 82 -2.77 -21.55 7.41
CA THR A 82 -2.52 -21.89 6.01
C THR A 82 -2.96 -20.72 5.13
N ASP A 83 -2.22 -20.48 4.06
CA ASP A 83 -2.58 -19.46 3.07
C ASP A 83 -1.97 -19.78 1.71
N GLU A 84 -2.51 -19.14 0.69
CA GLU A 84 -1.97 -19.14 -0.67
C GLU A 84 -1.37 -17.77 -0.96
N SER A 85 -0.07 -17.73 -1.26
CA SER A 85 0.62 -16.50 -1.62
C SER A 85 0.96 -16.47 -3.10
N ARG A 86 0.79 -15.29 -3.68
CA ARG A 86 0.96 -15.06 -5.11
C ARG A 86 2.15 -14.16 -5.36
N PHE A 87 3.12 -14.67 -6.11
CA PHE A 87 4.35 -13.96 -6.46
C PHE A 87 4.28 -13.50 -7.92
N VAL A 88 4.65 -12.24 -8.14
CA VAL A 88 4.71 -11.61 -9.47
C VAL A 88 6.19 -11.41 -9.79
N ILE A 89 6.66 -11.95 -10.92
CA ILE A 89 8.07 -11.90 -11.31
C ILE A 89 8.51 -10.49 -11.75
N SER A 90 7.59 -9.69 -12.30
CA SER A 90 7.85 -8.29 -12.64
C SER A 90 6.75 -7.37 -12.08
N ARG A 91 7.05 -6.59 -11.05
CA ARG A 91 6.22 -5.45 -10.67
C ARG A 91 6.75 -4.21 -11.38
N TYR A 92 5.94 -3.56 -12.23
CA TYR A 92 6.16 -2.17 -12.60
C TYR A 92 5.85 -1.32 -11.35
N GLY A 93 6.84 -1.21 -10.47
CA GLY A 93 6.74 -0.50 -9.20
C GLY A 93 6.82 1.01 -9.41
N GLY A 94 5.81 1.60 -10.04
CA GLY A 94 5.64 3.05 -10.01
C GLY A 94 5.56 3.50 -8.56
N ARG A 95 6.53 4.28 -8.11
CA ARG A 95 6.50 4.88 -6.77
C ARG A 95 5.39 5.92 -6.77
N MET A 96 4.23 5.56 -6.25
CA MET A 96 3.15 6.52 -6.03
C MET A 96 3.39 7.24 -4.72
N CYS A 97 3.31 8.57 -4.77
CA CYS A 97 3.39 9.45 -3.61
C CYS A 97 2.08 10.24 -3.47
N VAL A 98 1.64 10.43 -2.24
CA VAL A 98 0.52 11.28 -1.86
C VAL A 98 1.03 12.46 -1.05
N TYR A 99 0.39 13.61 -1.21
CA TYR A 99 0.66 14.79 -0.40
C TYR A 99 -0.32 14.84 0.77
N ARG A 100 0.18 14.95 2.01
CA ARG A 100 -0.68 15.01 3.20
C ARG A 100 -0.06 15.72 4.40
N CYS A 101 -0.90 16.30 5.25
CA CYS A 101 -0.54 16.86 6.55
C CYS A 101 -0.43 15.79 7.64
N ARG A 102 0.03 16.19 8.83
CA ARG A 102 0.04 15.34 10.01
C ARG A 102 -1.41 14.92 10.33
N ASN A 103 -1.62 13.64 10.60
CA ASN A 103 -2.90 12.98 10.91
C ASN A 103 -3.82 12.64 9.72
N GLU A 104 -3.53 13.07 8.49
CA GLU A 104 -4.31 12.69 7.29
C GLU A 104 -3.92 11.30 6.73
N ARG A 105 -3.27 10.46 7.55
CA ARG A 105 -2.62 9.22 7.08
C ARG A 105 -3.61 8.24 6.43
N PHE A 106 -4.85 8.26 6.88
CA PHE A 106 -5.86 7.25 6.60
C PHE A 106 -7.06 7.80 5.82
N GLU A 107 -7.00 9.06 5.40
CA GLU A 107 -7.95 9.69 4.48
C GLU A 107 -7.92 8.99 3.12
N ASP A 108 -9.06 8.93 2.46
CA ASP A 108 -9.23 8.16 1.21
C ASP A 108 -8.25 8.61 0.12
N GLN A 109 -8.02 9.92 -0.01
CA GLN A 109 -7.03 10.50 -0.94
C GLN A 109 -5.56 10.13 -0.64
N CYS A 110 -5.28 9.61 0.55
CA CYS A 110 -3.95 9.20 1.03
C CYS A 110 -3.75 7.68 1.07
N VAL A 111 -4.77 6.94 0.67
CA VAL A 111 -4.80 5.48 0.63
C VAL A 111 -4.77 5.07 -0.83
N HIS A 112 -3.90 4.11 -1.13
CA HIS A 112 -3.92 3.46 -2.42
C HIS A 112 -4.45 2.04 -2.22
N GLU A 113 -5.55 1.73 -2.90
CA GLU A 113 -6.10 0.40 -2.92
C GLU A 113 -5.35 -0.42 -3.97
N SER A 114 -4.63 -1.43 -3.52
CA SER A 114 -3.94 -2.34 -4.44
C SER A 114 -4.82 -3.55 -4.70
N SER A 115 -5.12 -3.81 -5.97
CA SER A 115 -5.66 -5.10 -6.39
C SER A 115 -4.50 -6.00 -6.81
N ASN A 116 -4.51 -7.27 -6.36
CA ASN A 116 -3.48 -8.24 -6.75
C ASN A 116 -3.75 -8.87 -8.14
N ARG A 117 -4.49 -8.16 -9.00
CA ARG A 117 -4.91 -8.60 -10.34
C ARG A 117 -3.82 -8.24 -11.34
N GLY A 118 -2.94 -9.19 -11.66
CA GLY A 118 -1.90 -9.04 -12.67
C GLY A 118 -1.65 -10.36 -13.39
N TYR A 119 -1.06 -10.30 -14.58
CA TYR A 119 -0.71 -11.48 -15.37
C TYR A 119 0.73 -11.94 -15.03
N GLY A 120 1.05 -13.24 -15.22
CA GLY A 120 2.40 -13.79 -14.97
C GLY A 120 2.71 -14.05 -13.49
N GLN A 121 1.78 -14.70 -12.80
CA GLN A 121 1.82 -14.94 -11.36
C GLN A 121 2.05 -16.43 -11.07
N THR A 122 2.93 -16.75 -10.13
CA THR A 122 3.03 -18.09 -9.53
C THR A 122 2.35 -18.08 -8.17
N VAL A 123 1.64 -19.17 -7.84
CA VAL A 123 0.96 -19.34 -6.56
C VAL A 123 1.69 -20.42 -5.78
N VAL A 124 1.90 -20.16 -4.49
CA VAL A 124 2.50 -21.10 -3.56
C VAL A 124 1.57 -21.26 -2.37
N TRP A 125 1.27 -22.49 -2.00
CA TRP A 125 0.57 -22.83 -0.78
C TRP A 125 1.56 -23.23 0.32
N GLY A 126 1.24 -22.88 1.56
CA GLY A 126 2.01 -23.30 2.72
C GLY A 126 1.23 -23.19 4.03
N GLY A 127 1.65 -23.97 5.01
CA GLY A 127 1.16 -23.92 6.38
C GLY A 127 2.28 -23.61 7.38
N ILE A 128 1.95 -22.89 8.45
CA ILE A 128 2.85 -22.53 9.55
C ILE A 128 2.15 -22.66 10.90
N THR A 129 2.85 -23.24 11.87
CA THR A 129 2.51 -23.20 13.30
C THR A 129 3.58 -22.40 14.04
N THR A 130 3.49 -22.27 15.36
CA THR A 130 4.53 -21.58 16.16
C THR A 130 5.92 -22.16 15.95
N ASP A 131 6.05 -23.48 15.84
CA ASP A 131 7.35 -24.17 15.86
C ASP A 131 7.71 -24.84 14.52
N HIS A 132 6.74 -24.97 13.61
CA HIS A 132 6.91 -25.75 12.38
C HIS A 132 6.31 -25.07 11.15
N ARG A 133 6.72 -25.54 9.98
CA ARG A 133 6.13 -25.18 8.69
C ARG A 133 5.99 -26.41 7.82
N THR A 134 5.01 -26.42 6.94
CA THR A 134 4.89 -27.45 5.90
C THR A 134 5.91 -27.19 4.79
N ALA A 135 6.11 -28.18 3.91
CA ALA A 135 6.72 -27.91 2.62
C ALA A 135 5.85 -26.89 1.85
N LEU A 136 6.50 -26.04 1.07
CA LEU A 136 5.82 -25.12 0.15
C LEU A 136 5.44 -25.88 -1.12
N VAL A 137 4.18 -25.73 -1.55
CA VAL A 137 3.64 -26.40 -2.73
C VAL A 137 3.41 -25.37 -3.81
N HIS A 138 4.07 -25.52 -4.96
CA HIS A 138 3.79 -24.71 -6.13
C HIS A 138 2.47 -25.15 -6.76
N ILE A 139 1.53 -24.21 -6.88
CA ILE A 139 0.26 -24.43 -7.56
C ILE A 139 0.40 -23.88 -8.99
N PRO A 140 0.36 -24.74 -10.02
CA PRO A 140 0.38 -24.29 -11.41
C PRO A 140 -0.77 -23.31 -11.70
N ALA A 141 -0.50 -22.29 -12.51
CA ALA A 141 -1.57 -21.47 -13.07
C ALA A 141 -2.20 -22.22 -14.25
N ASP A 142 -3.53 -22.33 -14.28
CA ASP A 142 -4.31 -22.82 -15.43
C ASP A 142 -4.23 -21.85 -16.62
#